data_AF-K6XPQ6-F1
#
_entry.id   AF-K6XPQ6-F1
#
_cell.length_a   1.000
_cell.length_b   1.000
_cell.length_c   1.000
_cell.angle_alpha   90.00
_cell.angle_beta   90.00
_cell.angle_gamma   90.00
#
_symmetry.space_group_name_H-M   'P 1'
#
loop_
_entity.id
_entity.type
_entity.pdbx_description
1 polymer ?
#
loop_
_entity_poly.entity_id
_entity_poly.type
_entity_poly.pdbx_seq_one_letter_code
_entity_poly.pdbx_strand_id
1 'polypeptide(L)'
;MPKEEPGSKLAHLAAHLGHYALYAVIIVMPITGYLGTGSDINYFFMFELPKFESTMLYQPLVENGLGMTFSDFEKPMDFIHKDLLGAWIVWLLILGHVLAALYHHFVKNDRTLKKMTTGK
;
A
#
# COMPACT_ATOMS: atom_id res chain seq x y z
N MET A 1 16.89 2.28 -4.17
CA MET A 1 16.83 0.90 -4.72
C MET A 1 18.25 0.38 -4.90
N PRO A 2 18.48 -0.94 -4.78
CA PRO A 2 19.78 -1.55 -5.09
C PRO A 2 20.21 -1.26 -6.54
N LYS A 3 21.51 -1.29 -6.82
CA LYS A 3 22.01 -1.19 -8.19
C LYS A 3 21.46 -2.35 -9.04
N GLU A 4 20.83 -2.00 -10.15
CA GLU A 4 20.22 -2.97 -11.07
C GLU A 4 21.26 -3.93 -11.66
N GLU A 5 20.85 -5.18 -11.91
CA GLU A 5 21.64 -6.12 -12.73
C GLU A 5 21.54 -5.73 -14.22
N PRO A 6 22.46 -6.17 -15.09
CA PRO A 6 22.35 -5.91 -16.52
C PRO A 6 21.01 -6.41 -17.09
N GLY A 7 20.32 -5.58 -17.88
CA GLY A 7 18.98 -5.87 -18.39
C GLY A 7 18.53 -4.91 -19.47
N SER A 8 17.41 -5.22 -20.12
CA SER A 8 16.80 -4.31 -21.09
C SER A 8 16.20 -3.10 -20.38
N LYS A 9 16.14 -1.95 -21.06
CA LYS A 9 15.51 -0.73 -20.53
C LYS A 9 14.06 -0.96 -20.07
N LEU A 10 13.33 -1.81 -20.78
CA LEU A 10 11.96 -2.18 -20.43
C LEU A 10 11.87 -2.97 -19.13
N ALA A 11 12.80 -3.90 -18.89
CA ALA A 11 12.83 -4.67 -17.65
C ALA A 11 13.10 -3.76 -16.44
N HIS A 12 14.02 -2.81 -16.59
CA HIS A 12 14.33 -1.83 -15.55
C HIS A 12 13.16 -0.88 -15.28
N LEU A 13 12.51 -0.39 -16.34
CA LEU A 13 11.30 0.42 -16.19
C LEU A 13 10.19 -0.36 -15.47
N ALA A 14 9.96 -1.63 -15.85
CA ALA A 14 8.95 -2.47 -15.20
C ALA A 14 9.27 -2.72 -13.71
N ALA A 15 10.55 -2.95 -13.38
CA ALA A 15 10.99 -3.11 -11.99
C ALA A 15 10.77 -1.82 -11.17
N HIS A 16 11.10 -0.66 -11.72
CA HIS A 16 10.87 0.62 -11.05
C HIS A 16 9.37 0.88 -10.85
N LEU A 17 8.55 0.74 -11.90
CA LEU A 17 7.10 0.94 -11.82
C LEU A 17 6.45 -0.02 -10.83
N GLY A 18 6.86 -1.30 -10.83
CA GLY A 18 6.38 -2.28 -9.88
C GLY A 18 6.69 -1.91 -8.43
N HIS A 19 7.90 -1.46 -8.14
CA HIS A 19 8.26 -0.99 -6.79
C HIS A 19 7.52 0.30 -6.40
N TYR A 20 7.38 1.27 -7.32
CA TYR A 20 6.61 2.48 -7.03
C TYR A 20 5.14 2.17 -6.76
N ALA A 21 4.54 1.23 -7.50
CA ALA A 21 3.19 0.75 -7.24
C ALA A 21 3.07 0.11 -5.85
N LEU A 22 4.02 -0.76 -5.47
CA LEU A 22 4.06 -1.35 -4.12
C LEU A 22 4.19 -0.28 -3.03
N TYR A 23 5.06 0.72 -3.20
CA TYR A 23 5.18 1.82 -2.24
C TYR A 23 3.91 2.66 -2.14
N ALA A 24 3.27 2.96 -3.27
CA ALA A 24 2.00 3.67 -3.28
C ALA A 24 0.94 2.90 -2.49
N VAL A 25 0.82 1.58 -2.70
CA VAL A 25 -0.15 0.74 -2.00
C VAL A 25 0.14 0.68 -0.50
N ILE A 26 1.41 0.53 -0.09
CA ILE A 26 1.81 0.52 1.33
C ILE A 26 1.44 1.81 2.06
N ILE A 27 1.39 2.95 1.36
CA ILE A 27 1.02 4.25 1.93
C ILE A 27 -0.50 4.46 1.88
N VAL A 28 -1.12 4.21 0.73
CA VAL A 28 -2.54 4.50 0.51
C VAL A 28 -3.40 3.58 1.37
N MET A 29 -3.08 2.28 1.45
CA MET A 29 -3.89 1.31 2.19
C MET A 29 -4.08 1.68 3.67
N PRO A 30 -3.04 1.94 4.48
CA PRO A 30 -3.23 2.32 5.88
C PRO A 30 -3.95 3.66 6.03
N ILE A 31 -3.67 4.63 5.15
CA ILE A 31 -4.33 5.94 5.21
C ILE A 31 -5.82 5.79 4.96
N THR A 32 -6.24 5.12 3.88
CA THR A 32 -7.67 4.95 3.58
C THR A 32 -8.35 4.05 4.61
N GLY A 33 -7.66 3.04 5.14
CA GLY A 33 -8.19 2.19 6.21
C GLY A 33 -8.46 2.96 7.50
N TYR A 34 -7.53 3.83 7.92
CA TYR A 34 -7.72 4.68 9.11
C TYR A 34 -8.76 5.77 8.89
N LEU A 35 -8.80 6.39 7.71
CA LEU A 35 -9.80 7.42 7.42
C LEU A 35 -11.23 6.86 7.32
N GLY A 36 -11.37 5.60 6.90
CA GLY A 36 -12.66 4.90 6.77
C GLY A 36 -13.09 4.09 8.00
N THR A 37 -12.27 3.93 9.04
CA THR A 37 -12.66 3.14 10.21
C THR A 37 -13.67 3.90 11.09
N GLY A 38 -14.85 3.31 11.30
CA GLY A 38 -15.88 3.85 12.19
C GLY A 38 -15.66 3.54 13.68
N SER A 39 -14.55 2.88 14.05
CA SER A 39 -14.25 2.42 15.41
C SER A 39 -12.86 2.86 15.85
N ASP A 40 -12.73 3.13 17.14
CA ASP A 40 -11.43 3.38 17.78
C ASP A 40 -10.52 2.15 17.62
N ILE A 41 -9.23 2.40 17.48
CA ILE A 41 -8.24 1.33 17.29
C ILE A 41 -7.54 1.09 18.63
N ASN A 42 -7.71 -0.11 19.16
CA ASN A 42 -6.91 -0.55 20.29
C ASN A 42 -5.47 -0.79 19.84
N TYR A 43 -4.55 0.10 20.23
CA TYR A 43 -3.15 0.00 19.85
C TYR A 43 -2.41 -0.93 20.81
N PHE A 44 -2.35 -2.21 20.46
CA PHE A 44 -1.63 -3.26 21.20
C PHE A 44 -1.93 -3.29 22.71
N PHE A 45 -3.18 -3.03 23.11
CA PHE A 45 -3.64 -2.92 24.50
C PHE A 45 -2.97 -1.81 25.33
N MET A 46 -2.22 -0.91 24.69
CA MET A 46 -1.49 0.17 25.37
C MET A 46 -2.34 1.44 25.53
N PHE A 47 -3.07 1.81 24.48
CA PHE A 47 -3.98 2.95 24.44
C PHE A 47 -5.00 2.79 23.31
N GLU A 48 -6.05 3.62 23.33
CA GLU A 48 -7.03 3.72 22.26
C GLU A 48 -6.68 4.90 21.36
N LEU A 49 -6.48 4.61 20.08
CA LEU A 49 -6.34 5.63 19.05
C LEU A 49 -7.75 6.01 18.59
N PRO A 50 -8.17 7.29 18.72
CA PRO A 50 -9.51 7.70 18.33
C PRO A 50 -9.71 7.47 16.83
N LYS A 51 -10.91 7.03 16.45
CA LYS A 51 -11.32 6.99 15.04
C LYS A 51 -11.21 8.36 14.40
N PHE A 52 -11.00 8.40 13.09
CA PHE A 52 -10.80 9.66 12.36
C PHE A 52 -11.91 10.69 12.62
N GLU A 53 -13.17 10.24 12.64
CA GLU A 53 -14.36 11.07 12.93
C GLU A 53 -14.25 11.84 14.26
N SER A 54 -13.58 11.28 15.26
CA SER A 54 -13.42 11.87 16.59
C SER A 54 -12.18 12.76 16.72
N THR A 55 -11.42 12.97 15.65
CA THR A 55 -10.22 13.82 15.66
C THR A 55 -10.54 15.28 15.36
N MET A 56 -9.66 16.19 15.78
CA MET A 56 -9.79 17.64 15.50
C MET A 56 -9.76 18.00 14.00
N LEU A 57 -9.34 17.07 13.14
CA LEU A 57 -9.24 17.29 11.69
C LEU A 57 -10.53 16.96 10.95
N TYR A 58 -11.40 16.12 11.50
CA TYR A 58 -12.59 15.64 10.80
C TYR A 58 -13.57 16.79 10.49
N GLN A 59 -13.97 17.57 11.50
CA GLN A 59 -14.92 18.66 11.29
C GLN A 59 -14.46 19.71 10.26
N PRO A 60 -13.26 20.30 10.34
CA PRO A 60 -12.84 21.30 9.36
C PRO A 60 -12.62 20.72 7.96
N LEU A 61 -12.16 19.47 7.83
CA LEU A 61 -11.83 18.90 6.53
C LEU A 61 -13.03 18.23 5.85
N VAL A 62 -13.85 17.49 6.58
CA VAL A 62 -14.91 16.63 6.02
C VAL A 62 -16.29 17.27 6.19
N GLU A 63 -16.69 17.55 7.42
CA GLU A 63 -18.04 18.05 7.69
C GLU A 63 -18.23 19.47 7.13
N ASN A 64 -17.36 20.40 7.51
CA ASN A 64 -17.42 21.78 7.04
C ASN A 64 -16.72 21.99 5.70
N GLY A 65 -15.61 21.28 5.47
CA GLY A 65 -14.80 21.44 4.27
C GLY A 65 -15.41 20.80 3.04
N LEU A 66 -15.83 19.54 3.16
CA LEU A 66 -16.44 18.77 2.07
C LEU A 66 -17.97 18.73 2.13
N GLY A 67 -18.60 19.17 3.23
CA GLY A 67 -20.05 19.13 3.39
C GLY A 67 -20.61 17.71 3.54
N MET A 68 -19.79 16.75 3.95
CA MET A 68 -20.14 15.33 4.00
C MET A 68 -20.32 14.82 5.43
N THR A 69 -21.23 13.88 5.62
CA THR A 69 -21.28 13.07 6.84
C THR A 69 -20.18 12.01 6.83
N PHE A 70 -19.86 11.44 7.98
CA PHE A 70 -18.87 10.36 8.06
C PHE A 70 -19.30 9.15 7.21
N SER A 71 -20.59 8.81 7.21
CA SER A 71 -21.12 7.70 6.41
C SER A 71 -20.99 7.92 4.89
N ASP A 72 -21.02 9.17 4.43
CA ASP A 72 -20.76 9.47 3.01
C ASP A 72 -19.26 9.48 2.69
N PHE A 73 -18.44 9.95 3.64
CA PHE A 73 -16.99 9.99 3.51
C PHE A 73 -16.32 8.61 3.61
N GLU A 74 -16.83 7.70 4.45
CA GLU A 74 -16.24 6.38 4.65
C GLU A 74 -16.38 5.49 3.41
N LYS A 75 -17.48 5.61 2.64
CA LYS A 75 -17.76 4.79 1.45
C LYS A 75 -16.61 4.77 0.43
N PRO A 76 -16.09 5.91 -0.07
CA PRO A 76 -14.95 5.90 -0.98
C PRO A 76 -13.65 5.40 -0.31
N MET A 77 -13.45 5.65 0.99
CA MET A 77 -12.28 5.16 1.71
C MET A 77 -12.29 3.63 1.82
N ASP A 78 -13.44 3.07 2.16
CA ASP A 78 -13.71 1.64 2.22
C ASP A 78 -13.58 0.98 0.85
N PHE A 79 -14.12 1.60 -0.20
CA PHE A 79 -13.96 1.08 -1.56
C PHE A 79 -12.48 1.00 -1.96
N ILE A 80 -11.70 2.06 -1.69
CA ILE A 80 -10.27 2.06 -2.00
C ILE A 80 -9.55 1.00 -1.17
N HIS A 81 -9.76 0.96 0.15
CA HIS A 81 -9.06 0.04 1.05
C HIS A 81 -9.45 -1.43 0.83
N LYS A 82 -10.75 -1.74 0.78
CA LYS A 82 -11.28 -3.11 0.79
C LYS A 82 -11.50 -3.63 -0.63
N ASP A 83 -12.35 -2.97 -1.40
CA ASP A 83 -12.88 -3.52 -2.65
C ASP A 83 -11.89 -3.43 -3.82
N LEU A 84 -11.11 -2.36 -3.88
CA LEU A 84 -10.12 -2.16 -4.94
C LEU A 84 -8.76 -2.70 -4.54
N LEU A 85 -8.13 -2.10 -3.53
CA LEU A 85 -6.75 -2.41 -3.20
C LEU A 85 -6.63 -3.75 -2.44
N GLY A 86 -7.42 -3.95 -1.39
CA GLY A 86 -7.37 -5.15 -0.54
C GLY A 86 -7.82 -6.42 -1.25
N ALA A 87 -8.87 -6.36 -2.07
CA ALA A 87 -9.39 -7.53 -2.77
C ALA A 87 -8.55 -7.90 -4.01
N TRP A 88 -7.96 -6.94 -4.72
CA TRP A 88 -7.32 -7.19 -6.02
C TRP A 88 -5.88 -6.70 -6.10
N ILE A 89 -5.66 -5.38 -6.01
CA ILE A 89 -4.39 -4.78 -6.42
C ILE A 89 -3.21 -5.26 -5.57
N VAL A 90 -3.39 -5.36 -4.25
CA VAL A 90 -2.34 -5.87 -3.33
C VAL A 90 -1.92 -7.28 -3.73
N TRP A 91 -2.87 -8.18 -3.95
CA TRP A 91 -2.58 -9.58 -4.28
C TRP A 91 -1.92 -9.72 -5.65
N LEU A 92 -2.37 -8.97 -6.65
CA LEU A 92 -1.75 -8.95 -7.98
C LEU A 92 -0.32 -8.43 -7.94
N LEU A 93 -0.06 -7.36 -7.17
CA LEU A 93 1.28 -6.80 -7.03
C LEU A 93 2.22 -7.74 -6.27
N ILE A 94 1.76 -8.35 -5.17
CA ILE A 94 2.54 -9.34 -4.43
C ILE A 94 2.88 -10.53 -5.32
N LEU A 95 1.88 -11.09 -6.01
CA LEU A 95 2.09 -12.22 -6.91
C LEU A 95 3.08 -11.86 -8.02
N GLY A 96 2.88 -10.73 -8.70
CA GLY A 96 3.77 -10.26 -9.76
C GLY A 96 5.20 -10.03 -9.26
N HIS A 97 5.36 -9.44 -8.08
CA HIS A 97 6.67 -9.20 -7.46
C HIS A 97 7.39 -10.50 -7.12
N VAL A 98 6.68 -11.45 -6.48
CA VAL A 98 7.25 -12.76 -6.14
C VAL A 98 7.63 -13.53 -7.40
N LEU A 99 6.75 -13.58 -8.41
CA LEU A 99 7.04 -14.25 -9.68
C LEU A 99 8.25 -13.63 -10.39
N ALA A 100 8.38 -12.30 -10.38
CA ALA A 100 9.55 -11.63 -10.92
C ALA A 100 10.82 -12.02 -10.16
N ALA A 101 10.80 -12.00 -8.82
CA ALA A 101 11.95 -12.39 -8.02
C ALA A 101 12.37 -13.85 -8.28
N LEU A 102 11.40 -14.77 -8.40
CA LEU A 102 11.65 -16.18 -8.73
C LEU A 102 12.17 -16.36 -10.15
N TYR A 103 11.64 -15.61 -11.12
CA TYR A 103 12.14 -15.62 -12.49
C TYR A 103 13.61 -15.16 -12.57
N HIS A 104 13.94 -14.08 -11.86
CA HIS A 104 15.31 -13.59 -11.74
C HIS A 104 16.23 -14.63 -11.08
N HIS A 105 15.73 -15.33 -10.05
CA HIS A 105 16.50 -16.33 -9.32
C HIS A 105 16.73 -17.63 -10.11
N PHE A 106 15.68 -18.22 -10.68
CA PHE A 106 15.74 -19.56 -11.29
C PHE A 106 16.00 -19.54 -12.79
N VAL A 107 15.52 -18.52 -13.51
CA VAL A 107 15.65 -18.46 -14.98
C VAL A 107 16.85 -17.59 -15.36
N LYS A 108 16.89 -16.34 -14.89
CA LYS A 108 18.04 -15.46 -15.18
C LYS A 108 19.29 -15.79 -14.38
N ASN A 109 19.15 -16.53 -13.26
CA ASN A 109 20.25 -16.89 -12.37
C ASN A 109 21.09 -15.68 -11.91
N ASP A 110 20.45 -14.52 -11.74
CA ASP A 110 21.12 -13.30 -11.31
C ASP A 110 21.03 -13.10 -9.79
N ARG A 111 21.64 -12.02 -9.30
CA ARG A 111 21.75 -11.74 -7.86
C ARG A 111 20.60 -10.90 -7.30
N THR A 112 19.54 -10.64 -8.08
CA THR A 112 18.46 -9.74 -7.65
C THR A 112 17.85 -10.17 -6.32
N LEU A 113 17.45 -11.43 -6.19
CA LEU A 113 16.91 -11.96 -4.93
C LEU A 113 17.95 -11.95 -3.80
N LYS A 114 19.20 -12.31 -4.10
CA LYS A 114 20.30 -12.35 -3.11
C LYS A 114 20.59 -10.97 -2.51
N LYS A 115 20.52 -9.91 -3.33
CA LYS A 115 20.66 -8.52 -2.87
C LYS A 115 19.55 -8.09 -1.90
N MET A 116 18.35 -8.67 -2.00
CA MET A 116 17.23 -8.34 -1.11
C MET A 116 17.29 -9.09 0.21
N THR A 117 17.92 -10.27 0.26
CA THR A 117 17.98 -11.11 1.47
C THR A 117 19.28 -10.96 2.25
N THR A 118 20.43 -11.03 1.56
CA THR A 118 21.75 -11.06 2.22
C THR A 118 22.63 -9.87 1.83
N GLY A 119 22.17 -9.01 0.92
CA GLY A 119 22.91 -7.83 0.46
C GLY A 119 24.14 -8.13 -0.40
N LYS A 120 24.31 -9.38 -0.86
CA LYS A 120 25.47 -9.85 -1.64
C LYS A 120 25.17 -9.97 -3.14
#